data_AF-A0A258AV52-F1
#
_entry.id   AF-A0A258AV52-F1
#
_cell.length_a   1.000
_cell.length_b   1.000
_cell.length_c   1.000
_cell.angle_alpha   90.00
_cell.angle_beta   90.00
_cell.angle_gamma   90.00
#
_symmetry.space_group_name_H-M   'P 1'
#
loop_
_entity.id
_entity.type
_entity.pdbx_description
1 polymer ?
#
loop_
_entity_poly.entity_id
_entity_poly.type
_entity_poly.pdbx_seq_one_letter_code
_entity_poly.pdbx_strand_id
1 'polypeptide(L)'
;MNISADNQLTGAIIGAAIDVHRQLGPDLDEAAYEEALNLKLTQLGIMNKRQVPMPLIYKDVRLDCGYRLDILAEERLPLELKAVVETLSVHEAQLLTYQRVGRFPLGLLINFNVPVLKHGIHRSAETRVWTPPNATSAEVDSVKAFDPVSAAVVLAAVEVHRHIGPGMLASSYLACLSSPLRKRNSFQFFLMASL
;
A
#
# COMPACT_ATOMS: atom_id res chain seq x y z
N MET A 1 -6.95 -0.61 -21.18
CA MET A 1 -7.31 0.63 -20.46
C MET A 1 -8.38 1.35 -21.29
N ASN A 2 -9.59 1.54 -20.76
CA ASN A 2 -10.65 2.27 -21.46
C ASN A 2 -10.80 3.64 -20.81
N ILE A 3 -9.99 4.59 -21.28
CA ILE A 3 -9.81 5.92 -20.67
C ILE A 3 -11.15 6.64 -20.43
N SER A 4 -12.12 6.50 -21.34
CA SER A 4 -13.43 7.13 -21.22
C SER A 4 -14.27 6.54 -20.07
N ALA A 5 -14.39 5.21 -20.02
CA ALA A 5 -15.12 4.51 -18.97
C ALA A 5 -14.47 4.67 -17.60
N ASP A 6 -13.14 4.72 -17.56
CA ASP A 6 -12.35 4.92 -16.34
C ASP A 6 -12.54 6.33 -15.76
N ASN A 7 -12.61 7.34 -16.64
CA ASN A 7 -12.91 8.73 -16.25
C ASN A 7 -14.35 8.89 -15.73
N GLN A 8 -15.31 8.19 -16.34
CA GLN A 8 -16.70 8.21 -15.86
C GLN A 8 -16.83 7.57 -14.48
N LEU A 9 -16.22 6.40 -14.28
CA LEU A 9 -16.25 5.71 -12.98
C LEU A 9 -15.60 6.54 -11.88
N THR A 10 -14.38 7.06 -12.13
CA THR A 10 -13.69 7.92 -11.14
C THR A 10 -14.50 9.18 -10.83
N GLY A 11 -15.10 9.81 -11.85
CA GLY A 11 -16.00 10.96 -11.66
C GLY A 11 -17.21 10.65 -10.79
N ALA A 12 -17.87 9.51 -11.02
CA ALA A 12 -19.02 9.07 -10.23
C ALA A 12 -18.64 8.80 -8.76
N ILE A 13 -17.51 8.14 -8.53
CA ILE A 13 -17.00 7.85 -7.18
C ILE A 13 -16.59 9.12 -6.45
N ILE A 14 -15.91 10.06 -7.12
CA ILE A 14 -15.56 11.35 -6.55
C ILE A 14 -16.83 12.13 -6.17
N GLY A 15 -17.85 12.13 -7.03
CA GLY A 15 -19.16 12.71 -6.72
C GLY A 15 -19.80 12.08 -5.48
N ALA A 16 -19.78 10.75 -5.38
CA ALA A 16 -20.27 10.02 -4.21
C ALA A 16 -19.52 10.39 -2.93
N ALA A 17 -18.19 10.47 -2.98
CA ALA A 17 -17.37 10.87 -1.84
C ALA A 17 -17.66 12.31 -1.39
N ILE A 18 -17.82 13.24 -2.34
CA ILE A 18 -18.20 14.63 -2.04
C ILE A 18 -19.57 14.69 -1.37
N ASP A 19 -20.55 13.91 -1.84
CA ASP A 19 -21.87 13.85 -1.21
C ASP A 19 -21.79 13.32 0.23
N VAL A 20 -20.99 12.28 0.48
CA VAL A 20 -20.76 11.74 1.82
C VAL A 20 -20.13 12.80 2.73
N HIS A 21 -19.06 13.46 2.27
CA HIS A 21 -18.38 14.51 3.03
C HIS A 21 -19.29 15.70 3.35
N ARG A 22 -20.16 16.10 2.43
CA ARG A 22 -21.16 17.16 2.67
C ARG A 22 -22.18 16.80 3.75
N GLN A 23 -22.54 15.52 3.87
CA GLN A 23 -23.51 15.07 4.87
C GLN A 23 -22.90 14.87 6.25
N LEU A 24 -21.67 14.33 6.30
CA LEU A 24 -21.03 13.95 7.55
C LEU A 24 -20.11 15.04 8.12
N GLY A 25 -19.57 15.91 7.26
CA GLY A 25 -18.48 16.82 7.64
C GLY A 25 -17.14 16.10 7.81
N PRO A 26 -16.07 16.82 8.19
CA PRO A 26 -14.79 16.26 8.62
C PRO A 26 -14.85 15.69 10.06
N ASP A 27 -13.71 15.26 10.61
CA ASP A 27 -13.52 14.83 12.01
C ASP A 27 -14.18 13.49 12.45
N LEU A 28 -14.62 12.65 11.51
CA LEU A 28 -14.99 11.27 11.81
C LEU A 28 -13.83 10.30 11.54
N ASP A 29 -13.93 9.10 12.11
CA ASP A 29 -12.98 8.02 11.84
C ASP A 29 -13.08 7.51 10.40
N GLU A 30 -11.96 7.05 9.85
CA GLU A 30 -11.84 6.49 8.50
C GLU A 30 -12.90 5.42 8.20
N ALA A 31 -13.18 4.54 9.18
CA ALA A 31 -14.18 3.48 9.06
C ALA A 31 -15.62 4.01 8.85
N ALA A 32 -15.95 5.19 9.40
CA ALA A 32 -17.26 5.80 9.19
C ALA A 32 -17.43 6.27 7.74
N TYR A 33 -16.37 6.86 7.16
CA TYR A 33 -16.38 7.25 5.75
C TYR A 33 -16.37 6.05 4.81
N GLU A 34 -15.65 4.98 5.14
CA GLU A 34 -15.66 3.73 4.37
C GLU A 34 -17.08 3.15 4.29
N GLU A 35 -17.77 3.04 5.43
CA GLU A 35 -19.14 2.54 5.50
C GLU A 35 -20.11 3.41 4.69
N ALA A 36 -20.05 4.73 4.88
CA ALA A 36 -20.92 5.67 4.20
C ALA A 36 -20.69 5.70 2.68
N LEU A 37 -19.42 5.67 2.24
CA LEU A 37 -19.08 5.62 0.83
C LEU A 37 -19.53 4.31 0.19
N ASN A 38 -19.29 3.17 0.83
CA ASN A 38 -19.78 1.87 0.36
C ASN A 38 -21.30 1.85 0.16
N LEU A 39 -22.06 2.40 1.12
CA LEU A 39 -23.51 2.53 0.99
C LEU A 39 -23.89 3.41 -0.21
N LYS A 40 -23.27 4.58 -0.35
CA LYS A 40 -23.55 5.51 -1.46
C LYS A 40 -23.20 4.91 -2.82
N LEU A 41 -22.07 4.23 -2.95
CA LEU A 41 -21.67 3.54 -4.19
C LEU A 41 -22.67 2.45 -4.55
N THR A 42 -23.12 1.67 -3.58
CA THR A 42 -24.14 0.63 -3.77
C THR A 42 -25.47 1.23 -4.25
N GLN A 43 -25.91 2.36 -3.70
CA GLN A 43 -27.11 3.08 -4.14
C GLN A 43 -27.00 3.61 -5.58
N LEU A 44 -25.79 3.96 -6.01
CA LEU A 44 -25.51 4.37 -7.39
C LEU A 44 -25.39 3.19 -8.36
N GLY A 45 -25.55 1.95 -7.88
CA GLY A 45 -25.39 0.73 -8.69
C GLY A 45 -23.93 0.42 -9.04
N ILE A 46 -22.96 1.01 -8.33
CA ILE A 46 -21.53 0.74 -8.54
C ILE A 46 -21.15 -0.48 -7.69
N MET A 47 -20.72 -1.55 -8.35
CA MET A 47 -20.26 -2.77 -7.68
C MET A 47 -19.01 -2.45 -6.89
N ASN A 48 -19.00 -2.79 -5.60
CA ASN A 48 -17.86 -2.51 -4.74
C ASN A 48 -17.69 -3.57 -3.64
N LYS A 49 -16.45 -3.78 -3.20
CA LYS A 49 -16.08 -4.70 -2.11
C LYS A 49 -15.20 -3.94 -1.13
N ARG A 50 -15.46 -4.11 0.16
CA ARG A 50 -14.67 -3.52 1.24
C ARG A 50 -13.60 -4.45 1.77
N GLN A 51 -12.55 -3.87 2.34
CA GLN A 51 -11.52 -4.57 3.12
C GLN A 51 -10.94 -5.77 2.37
N VAL A 52 -10.65 -5.57 1.07
CA VAL A 52 -10.29 -6.62 0.12
C VAL A 52 -8.89 -7.13 0.44
N PRO A 53 -8.70 -8.42 0.78
CA PRO A 53 -7.38 -8.97 1.08
C PRO A 53 -6.50 -8.95 -0.16
N MET A 54 -5.30 -8.41 -0.03
CA MET A 54 -4.36 -8.27 -1.13
C MET A 54 -3.20 -9.28 -0.98
N PRO A 55 -2.85 -10.04 -2.04
CA PRO A 55 -1.79 -11.02 -1.96
C PRO A 55 -0.44 -10.30 -1.85
N LEU A 56 0.26 -10.46 -0.73
CA LEU A 56 1.66 -10.05 -0.65
C LEU A 56 2.56 -11.21 -1.07
N ILE A 57 3.37 -11.00 -2.10
CA ILE A 57 4.35 -11.98 -2.56
C ILE A 57 5.74 -11.40 -2.31
N TYR A 58 6.56 -12.13 -1.56
CA TYR A 58 7.97 -11.81 -1.33
C TYR A 58 8.83 -13.00 -1.77
N LYS A 59 9.63 -12.83 -2.82
CA LYS A 59 10.48 -13.89 -3.40
C LYS A 59 9.72 -15.21 -3.62
N ASP A 60 8.61 -15.13 -4.34
CA ASP A 60 7.73 -16.25 -4.69
C ASP A 60 7.00 -16.90 -3.49
N VAL A 61 7.18 -16.37 -2.28
CA VAL A 61 6.44 -16.80 -1.09
C VAL A 61 5.26 -15.86 -0.90
N ARG A 62 4.05 -16.42 -0.92
CA ARG A 62 2.84 -15.70 -0.50
C ARG A 62 2.86 -15.54 1.01
N LEU A 63 2.77 -14.30 1.46
CA LEU A 63 2.69 -13.95 2.87
C LEU A 63 1.23 -13.71 3.24
N ASP A 64 0.78 -14.41 4.28
CA ASP A 64 -0.55 -14.22 4.86
C ASP A 64 -0.52 -13.10 5.90
N CYS A 65 -0.12 -11.91 5.46
CA CYS A 65 -0.27 -10.69 6.25
C CYS A 65 -1.64 -10.09 5.92
N GLY A 66 -2.41 -9.69 6.94
CA GLY A 66 -3.77 -9.15 6.82
C GLY A 66 -3.86 -7.77 6.13
N TYR A 67 -3.14 -7.58 5.04
CA TYR A 67 -3.07 -6.39 4.22
C TYR A 67 -4.34 -6.28 3.37
N ARG A 68 -5.10 -5.19 3.55
CA ARG A 68 -6.43 -5.02 2.97
C ARG A 68 -6.58 -3.63 2.35
N LEU A 69 -7.05 -3.62 1.11
CA LEU A 69 -7.50 -2.41 0.42
C LEU A 69 -8.88 -2.01 0.97
N ASP A 70 -9.10 -0.73 1.25
CA ASP A 70 -10.33 -0.24 1.89
C ASP A 70 -11.56 -0.52 1.02
N ILE A 71 -11.56 -0.05 -0.23
CA ILE A 71 -12.65 -0.35 -1.19
C ILE A 71 -12.06 -0.66 -2.57
N LEU A 72 -12.58 -1.72 -3.21
CA LEU A 72 -12.38 -2.01 -4.63
C LEU A 72 -13.68 -1.83 -5.39
N ALA A 73 -13.74 -0.83 -6.29
CA ALA A 73 -14.89 -0.60 -7.16
C ALA A 73 -14.71 -1.26 -8.53
N GLU A 74 -15.80 -1.84 -9.06
CA GLU A 74 -15.89 -2.52 -10.36
C GLU A 74 -14.75 -3.51 -10.63
N GLU A 75 -14.27 -4.16 -9.56
CA GLU A 75 -13.12 -5.09 -9.55
C GLU A 75 -11.82 -4.53 -10.15
N ARG A 76 -11.70 -3.20 -10.30
CA ARG A 76 -10.61 -2.59 -11.09
C ARG A 76 -10.12 -1.23 -10.60
N LEU A 77 -10.82 -0.58 -9.68
CA LEU A 77 -10.46 0.74 -9.16
C LEU A 77 -10.29 0.70 -7.63
N PRO A 78 -9.06 0.61 -7.13
CA PRO A 78 -8.78 0.72 -5.70
C PRO A 78 -9.03 2.13 -5.18
N LEU A 79 -9.62 2.18 -4.00
CA LEU A 79 -9.86 3.36 -3.17
C LEU A 79 -9.11 3.16 -1.85
N GLU A 80 -8.16 4.04 -1.58
CA GLU A 80 -7.52 4.18 -0.27
C GLU A 80 -8.14 5.38 0.44
N LEU A 81 -8.68 5.18 1.62
CA LEU A 81 -9.35 6.22 2.39
C LEU A 81 -8.46 6.67 3.54
N LYS A 82 -8.57 7.94 3.91
CA LYS A 82 -7.93 8.52 5.08
C LYS A 82 -8.87 9.49 5.78
N ALA A 83 -8.67 9.66 7.08
CA ALA A 83 -9.28 10.74 7.87
C ALA A 83 -8.22 11.37 8.78
N VAL A 84 -7.17 11.93 8.16
CA VAL A 84 -5.97 12.42 8.86
C VAL A 84 -5.73 13.90 8.58
N VAL A 85 -5.09 14.61 9.50
CA VAL A 85 -4.80 16.05 9.34
C VAL A 85 -3.94 16.32 8.11
N GLU A 86 -2.97 15.43 7.84
CA GLU A 86 -2.07 15.56 6.70
C GLU A 86 -1.88 14.23 5.99
N THR A 87 -2.00 14.25 4.67
CA THR A 87 -1.68 13.09 3.84
C THR A 87 -0.16 13.01 3.67
N LEU A 88 0.43 11.91 4.10
CA LEU A 88 1.86 11.64 3.95
C LEU A 88 2.13 10.84 2.68
N SER A 89 3.35 10.93 2.15
CA SER A 89 3.79 10.19 0.96
C SER A 89 3.68 8.67 1.11
N VAL A 90 3.71 8.16 2.35
CA VAL A 90 3.50 6.74 2.64
C VAL A 90 2.07 6.27 2.32
N HIS A 91 1.06 7.15 2.41
CA HIS A 91 -0.32 6.82 2.04
C HIS A 91 -0.46 6.69 0.52
N GLU A 92 0.20 7.55 -0.25
CA GLU A 92 0.26 7.41 -1.72
C GLU A 92 1.01 6.14 -2.13
N ALA A 93 2.13 5.82 -1.45
CA ALA A 93 2.88 4.59 -1.68
C ALA A 93 2.05 3.32 -1.43
N GLN A 94 1.14 3.36 -0.44
CA GLN A 94 0.21 2.28 -0.15
C GLN A 94 -0.76 2.05 -1.32
N LEU A 95 -1.40 3.12 -1.82
CA LEU A 95 -2.26 3.06 -3.02
C LEU A 95 -1.51 2.51 -4.23
N LEU A 96 -0.31 3.01 -4.51
CA LEU A 96 0.54 2.54 -5.61
C LEU A 96 0.86 1.05 -5.48
N THR A 97 1.05 0.56 -4.25
CA THR A 97 1.26 -0.86 -4.01
C THR A 97 0.02 -1.67 -4.35
N TYR A 98 -1.18 -1.22 -4.01
CA TYR A 98 -2.41 -1.89 -4.44
C TYR A 98 -2.57 -1.92 -5.95
N GLN A 99 -2.30 -0.80 -6.61
CA GLN A 99 -2.33 -0.71 -8.07
C GLN A 99 -1.36 -1.69 -8.72
N ARG A 100 -0.14 -1.78 -8.22
CA ARG A 100 0.88 -2.71 -8.70
C ARG A 100 0.49 -4.18 -8.49
N VAL A 101 0.09 -4.54 -7.28
CA VAL A 101 -0.22 -5.94 -6.92
C VAL A 101 -1.49 -6.41 -7.64
N GLY A 102 -2.52 -5.56 -7.69
CA GLY A 102 -3.79 -5.85 -8.36
C GLY A 102 -3.80 -5.58 -9.87
N ARG A 103 -2.70 -5.03 -10.43
CA ARG A 103 -2.61 -4.57 -11.82
C ARG A 103 -3.70 -3.57 -12.20
N PHE A 104 -4.04 -2.69 -11.25
CA PHE A 104 -5.02 -1.63 -11.46
C PHE A 104 -4.35 -0.40 -12.10
N PRO A 105 -4.79 0.06 -13.28
CA PRO A 105 -4.15 1.17 -13.98
C PRO A 105 -4.41 2.53 -13.31
N LEU A 106 -5.42 2.62 -12.45
CA LEU A 106 -5.85 3.83 -11.77
C LEU A 106 -6.16 3.53 -10.31
N GLY A 107 -6.07 4.54 -9.46
CA GLY A 107 -6.45 4.48 -8.06
C GLY A 107 -6.84 5.85 -7.52
N LEU A 108 -7.58 5.86 -6.42
CA LEU A 108 -7.99 7.08 -5.73
C LEU A 108 -7.54 7.00 -4.27
N LEU A 109 -6.85 8.03 -3.79
CA LEU A 109 -6.60 8.30 -2.39
C LEU A 109 -7.52 9.43 -1.97
N ILE A 110 -8.32 9.23 -0.92
CA ILE A 110 -9.32 10.20 -0.47
C ILE A 110 -9.14 10.46 1.02
N ASN A 111 -8.61 11.63 1.36
CA ASN A 111 -8.60 12.12 2.73
C ASN A 111 -9.86 12.94 3.02
N PHE A 112 -10.70 12.44 3.92
CA PHE A 112 -11.94 13.09 4.33
C PHE A 112 -11.75 14.18 5.39
N ASN A 113 -10.61 14.20 6.08
CA ASN A 113 -10.35 15.20 7.12
C ASN A 113 -9.80 16.51 6.53
N VAL A 114 -10.61 17.13 5.67
CA VAL A 114 -10.32 18.41 5.03
C VAL A 114 -11.58 19.30 5.02
N PRO A 115 -11.44 20.64 5.01
CA PRO A 115 -12.60 21.53 4.92
C PRO A 115 -13.40 21.37 3.61
N VAL A 116 -12.71 21.04 2.52
CA VAL A 116 -13.31 20.84 1.19
C VAL A 116 -12.74 19.56 0.59
N LEU A 117 -13.58 18.53 0.41
CA LEU A 117 -13.11 17.20 0.01
C LEU A 117 -12.26 17.18 -1.26
N LYS A 118 -12.54 18.08 -2.22
CA LYS A 118 -11.75 18.19 -3.46
C LYS A 118 -10.24 18.31 -3.19
N HIS A 119 -9.83 18.94 -2.10
CA HIS A 119 -8.42 19.09 -1.73
C HIS A 119 -7.81 17.84 -1.09
N GLY A 120 -8.64 16.91 -0.61
CA GLY A 120 -8.21 15.61 -0.06
C GLY A 120 -8.19 14.49 -1.10
N ILE A 121 -8.58 14.75 -2.35
CA ILE A 121 -8.64 13.72 -3.40
C ILE A 121 -7.37 13.76 -4.25
N HIS A 122 -6.68 12.62 -4.28
CA HIS A 122 -5.56 12.38 -5.18
C HIS A 122 -5.90 11.22 -6.14
N ARG A 123 -5.75 11.46 -7.44
CA ARG A 123 -5.92 10.45 -8.48
C ARG A 123 -4.57 10.00 -9.00
N SER A 124 -4.29 8.72 -8.83
CA SER A 124 -3.05 8.10 -9.31
C SER A 124 -3.32 7.29 -10.59
N ALA A 125 -2.36 7.32 -11.52
CA ALA A 125 -2.30 6.46 -12.69
C ALA A 125 -0.97 5.71 -12.68
N GLU A 126 -1.02 4.38 -12.59
CA GLU A 126 0.16 3.54 -12.59
C GLU A 126 0.27 2.80 -13.92
N THR A 127 1.38 3.01 -14.61
CA THR A 127 1.68 2.41 -15.92
C THR A 127 2.99 1.65 -15.93
N ARG A 128 3.73 1.66 -14.81
CA ARG A 128 5.08 1.11 -14.71
C ARG A 128 5.05 -0.31 -14.18
N VAL A 129 5.96 -1.12 -14.71
CA VAL A 129 6.33 -2.39 -14.09
C VAL A 129 7.30 -2.08 -12.97
N TRP A 130 6.96 -2.47 -11.74
CA TRP A 130 7.86 -2.35 -10.61
C TRP A 130 8.98 -3.38 -10.69
N THR A 131 10.20 -2.89 -10.63
CA THR A 131 11.40 -3.69 -10.43
C THR A 131 12.05 -3.26 -9.11
N PRO A 132 12.30 -4.19 -8.17
CA PRO A 132 13.02 -3.86 -6.95
C PRO A 132 14.38 -3.22 -7.29
N PRO A 133 14.72 -2.06 -6.73
CA PRO A 133 16.01 -1.44 -6.98
C PRO A 133 17.15 -2.31 -6.43
N ASN A 134 18.27 -2.35 -7.15
CA ASN A 134 19.50 -2.98 -6.66
C ASN A 134 20.06 -2.19 -5.46
N ALA A 135 20.87 -2.86 -4.64
CA ALA A 135 21.58 -2.19 -3.55
C ALA A 135 22.53 -1.11 -4.07
N THR A 136 22.48 0.07 -3.47
CA THR A 136 23.44 1.14 -3.73
C THR A 136 24.72 0.91 -2.92
N SER A 137 25.85 1.38 -3.43
CA SER A 137 27.12 1.38 -2.69
C SER A 137 27.01 2.11 -1.35
N ALA A 138 26.31 3.23 -1.31
CA ALA A 138 26.09 4.03 -0.09
C ALA A 138 25.34 3.26 1.02
N GLU A 139 24.34 2.43 0.66
CA GLU A 139 23.63 1.58 1.63
C GLU A 139 24.49 0.42 2.13
N VAL A 140 25.40 -0.09 1.30
CA VAL A 140 26.37 -1.13 1.71
C VAL A 140 27.47 -0.53 2.59
N ASP A 141 27.87 0.70 2.31
CA ASP A 141 28.88 1.42 3.08
C ASP A 141 28.36 1.83 4.46
N SER A 142 27.07 2.21 4.57
CA SER A 142 26.47 2.61 5.85
C SER A 142 26.37 1.47 6.87
N VAL A 143 26.38 0.21 6.42
CA VAL A 143 26.37 -0.96 7.32
C VAL A 143 27.75 -1.45 7.76
N LYS A 144 28.84 -0.96 7.15
CA LYS A 144 30.22 -1.35 7.53
C LYS A 144 30.59 -0.97 8.97
N ALA A 145 29.89 0.01 9.54
CA ALA A 145 30.11 0.50 10.89
C ALA A 145 29.42 -0.35 11.98
N PHE A 146 28.52 -1.27 11.62
CA PHE A 146 27.83 -2.13 12.58
C PHE A 146 28.58 -3.45 12.82
N ASP A 147 28.32 -4.07 13.96
CA ASP A 147 28.74 -5.45 14.22
C ASP A 147 28.06 -6.41 13.22
N PRO A 148 28.60 -7.63 13.00
CA PRO A 148 28.09 -8.55 11.98
C PRO A 148 26.60 -8.90 12.12
N VAL A 149 26.08 -8.97 13.34
CA VAL A 149 24.67 -9.32 13.58
C VAL A 149 23.78 -8.14 13.22
N SER A 150 24.11 -6.94 13.72
CA SER A 150 23.39 -5.72 13.38
C SER A 150 23.42 -5.44 11.87
N ALA A 151 24.58 -5.60 11.23
CA ALA A 151 24.72 -5.46 9.78
C ALA A 151 23.82 -6.43 9.00
N ALA A 152 23.74 -7.70 9.43
CA ALA A 152 22.88 -8.71 8.81
C ALA A 152 21.39 -8.35 8.93
N VAL A 153 20.97 -7.81 10.08
CA VAL A 153 19.59 -7.36 10.30
C VAL A 153 19.23 -6.16 9.44
N VAL A 154 20.11 -5.14 9.42
CA VAL A 154 19.88 -3.94 8.60
C VAL A 154 19.84 -4.30 7.11
N LEU A 155 20.78 -5.13 6.62
CA LEU A 155 20.76 -5.59 5.22
C LEU A 155 19.49 -6.37 4.87
N ALA A 156 19.00 -7.22 5.78
CA ALA A 156 17.73 -7.93 5.58
C ALA A 156 16.54 -6.97 5.53
N ALA A 157 16.50 -5.95 6.40
CA ALA A 157 15.45 -4.94 6.41
C ALA A 157 15.45 -4.11 5.12
N VAL A 158 16.62 -3.66 4.67
CA VAL A 158 16.78 -2.92 3.43
C VAL A 158 16.36 -3.79 2.23
N GLU A 159 16.77 -5.07 2.19
CA GLU A 159 16.36 -6.01 1.15
C GLU A 159 14.83 -6.20 1.09
N VAL A 160 14.18 -6.34 2.25
CA VAL A 160 12.71 -6.40 2.33
C VAL A 160 12.09 -5.12 1.79
N HIS A 161 12.56 -3.96 2.28
CA HIS A 161 12.02 -2.66 1.88
C HIS A 161 12.14 -2.42 0.38
N ARG A 162 13.25 -2.79 -0.26
CA ARG A 162 13.41 -2.69 -1.72
C ARG A 162 12.46 -3.61 -2.49
N HIS A 163 12.15 -4.78 -1.94
CA HIS A 163 11.30 -5.74 -2.64
C HIS A 163 9.83 -5.36 -2.58
N ILE A 164 9.32 -5.11 -1.37
CA ILE A 164 7.89 -4.84 -1.17
C ILE A 164 7.54 -3.36 -1.26
N GLY A 165 8.52 -2.46 -1.16
CA GLY A 165 8.32 -1.01 -1.22
C GLY A 165 7.81 -0.39 0.09
N PRO A 166 7.67 0.95 0.13
CA PRO A 166 7.02 1.68 1.23
C PRO A 166 5.49 1.51 1.21
N GLY A 167 4.83 1.87 2.31
CA GLY A 167 3.36 1.89 2.40
C GLY A 167 2.70 0.60 2.84
N MET A 168 3.49 -0.40 3.26
CA MET A 168 2.95 -1.68 3.75
C MET A 168 2.69 -1.63 5.26
N LEU A 169 1.79 -2.50 5.73
CA LEU A 169 1.59 -2.69 7.17
C LEU A 169 2.87 -3.20 7.84
N ALA A 170 3.08 -2.84 9.11
CA ALA A 170 4.21 -3.33 9.90
C ALA A 170 4.28 -4.87 9.92
N SER A 171 3.14 -5.54 9.99
CA SER A 171 3.03 -7.00 9.93
C SER A 171 3.57 -7.59 8.62
N SER A 172 3.42 -6.88 7.50
CA SER A 172 3.98 -7.27 6.21
C SER A 172 5.51 -7.24 6.21
N TYR A 173 6.12 -6.18 6.76
CA TYR A 173 7.57 -6.10 6.91
C TYR A 173 8.12 -7.20 7.82
N LEU A 174 7.48 -7.44 8.96
CA LEU A 174 7.89 -8.49 9.91
C LEU A 174 7.83 -9.89 9.29
N ALA A 175 6.75 -10.21 8.57
CA ALA A 175 6.60 -11.47 7.86
C ALA A 175 7.73 -11.67 6.84
N CYS A 176 8.02 -10.63 6.05
CA CYS A 176 9.08 -10.66 5.03
C CYS A 176 10.49 -10.82 5.64
N LEU A 177 10.78 -10.18 6.77
CA LEU A 177 12.09 -10.18 7.43
C LEU A 177 12.55 -11.57 7.90
N SER A 178 11.59 -12.45 8.25
CA SER A 178 11.91 -13.77 8.80
C SER A 178 12.64 -14.70 7.82
N SER A 179 12.44 -14.53 6.50
CA SER A 179 13.08 -15.32 5.45
C SER A 179 14.56 -14.95 5.21
N PRO A 180 14.92 -13.68 4.94
CA PRO A 180 16.30 -13.24 4.74
C PRO A 180 17.18 -13.42 5.98
N LEU A 181 16.61 -13.30 7.19
CA LEU A 181 17.34 -13.56 8.44
C LEU A 181 17.63 -15.05 8.63
N ARG A 182 16.67 -15.93 8.38
CA ARG A 182 16.87 -17.39 8.43
C ARG A 182 17.99 -17.84 7.49
N LYS A 183 17.99 -17.37 6.23
CA LYS A 183 19.04 -17.69 5.26
C LYS A 183 20.44 -17.27 5.73
N ARG A 184 20.57 -16.11 6.41
CA ARG A 184 21.84 -15.59 6.91
C ARG A 184 22.31 -16.32 8.18
N ASN A 185 21.41 -16.69 9.09
CA ASN A 185 21.75 -17.50 10.26
C ASN A 185 22.22 -18.91 9.87
N SER A 186 21.60 -19.53 8.86
CA SER A 186 22.08 -20.81 8.30
C SER A 186 23.50 -20.70 7.71
N PHE A 187 23.86 -19.53 7.16
CA PHE A 187 25.19 -19.26 6.61
C PHE A 187 26.24 -19.00 7.70
N GLN A 188 25.86 -18.32 8.80
CA GLN A 188 26.74 -18.04 9.92
C GLN A 188 27.10 -19.32 10.71
N PHE A 189 26.19 -20.29 10.77
CA PHE A 189 26.48 -21.64 11.29
C PHE A 189 27.52 -22.39 10.44
N PHE A 190 27.48 -22.24 9.11
CA PHE A 190 28.44 -22.89 8.21
C PHE A 190 29.85 -22.30 8.31
N LEU A 191 29.98 -20.99 8.55
CA LEU A 191 31.26 -20.32 8.76
C LEU A 191 31.87 -20.60 10.14
N MET A 192 31.04 -20.76 11.18
CA MET A 192 31.51 -21.12 12.53
C MET A 192 31.86 -22.61 12.67
N ALA A 193 31.29 -23.49 11.85
CA ALA A 193 31.60 -24.92 11.82
C ALA A 193 32.81 -25.29 10.93
N SER A 194 33.44 -24.31 10.29
CA SER A 194 34.62 -24.48 9.41
C SER A 194 35.91 -23.84 9.98
N LEU A 195 35.93 -23.53 11.28
CA LEU A 195 37.10 -23.14 12.08
C LEU A 195 37.33 -24.18 13.16
#